data_AF-A0A1I6DMH9-F1
#
_entry.id   AF-A0A1I6DMH9-F1
#
_cell.length_a   1.000
_cell.length_b   1.000
_cell.length_c   1.000
_cell.angle_alpha   90.00
_cell.angle_beta   90.00
_cell.angle_gamma   90.00
#
_symmetry.space_group_name_H-M   'P 1'
#
loop_
_entity.id
_entity.type
_entity.pdbx_description
1 polymer ?
#
loop_
_entity_poly.entity_id
_entity_poly.type
_entity_poly.pdbx_seq_one_letter_code
_entity_poly.pdbx_strand_id
1 'polypeptide(L)'
;MTGYEVSPDQLQDRVKTLTRLAELTGDLVATASRLAERTPLLGTAPPAQDLSRRLKDAGSGLAGEVSAAEREVREFRQMLAEIRTTYTETDADQARKAAR
;
A
#
# COMPACT_ATOMS: atom_id res chain seq x y z
N MET A 1 -36.04 -4.83 0.07
CA MET A 1 -34.91 -4.42 -0.77
C MET A 1 -33.80 -3.98 0.17
N THR A 2 -32.80 -4.83 0.37
CA THR A 2 -31.69 -4.57 1.31
C THR A 2 -30.83 -3.46 0.73
N GLY A 3 -30.93 -2.26 1.29
CA GLY A 3 -30.00 -1.17 0.99
C GLY A 3 -28.63 -1.50 1.57
N TYR A 4 -27.58 -1.29 0.78
CA TYR A 4 -26.22 -1.35 1.30
C TYR A 4 -25.90 -0.02 1.98
N GLU A 5 -25.62 -0.06 3.28
CA GLU A 5 -25.12 1.10 4.01
C GLU A 5 -23.60 1.19 3.79
N VAL A 6 -23.18 2.10 2.92
CA VAL A 6 -21.77 2.39 2.70
C VAL A 6 -21.36 3.43 3.74
N SER A 7 -20.45 3.07 4.64
CA SER A 7 -19.80 4.01 5.57
C SER A 7 -18.47 4.50 4.94
N PRO A 8 -18.45 5.67 4.27
CA PRO A 8 -17.28 6.11 3.50
C PRO A 8 -16.07 6.38 4.40
N ASP A 9 -16.32 6.86 5.62
CA ASP A 9 -15.27 7.16 6.61
C ASP A 9 -14.52 5.90 7.07
N GLN A 10 -15.24 4.81 7.34
CA GLN A 10 -14.63 3.54 7.73
C GLN A 10 -13.78 2.96 6.59
N LEU A 11 -14.22 3.10 5.34
CA LEU A 11 -13.44 2.68 4.18
C LEU A 11 -12.17 3.52 4.03
N GLN A 12 -12.28 4.84 4.24
CA GLN A 12 -11.15 5.76 4.16
C GLN A 12 -10.08 5.42 5.21
N ASP A 13 -10.46 5.10 6.44
CA ASP A 13 -9.51 4.75 7.50
C ASP A 13 -8.81 3.40 7.25
N ARG A 14 -9.53 2.41 6.69
CA ARG A 14 -8.91 1.15 6.24
C ARG A 14 -7.89 1.39 5.13
N VAL A 15 -8.20 2.25 4.16
CA VAL A 15 -7.25 2.59 3.08
C VAL A 15 -6.05 3.36 3.57
N LYS A 16 -6.21 4.29 4.52
CA LYS A 16 -5.05 4.93 5.19
C LYS A 16 -4.16 3.89 5.86
N THR A 17 -4.76 2.92 6.55
CA THR A 17 -4.03 1.84 7.22
C THR A 17 -3.25 0.98 6.22
N LEU A 18 -3.88 0.60 5.09
CA LEU A 18 -3.21 -0.14 4.02
C LEU A 18 -2.08 0.66 3.37
N THR A 19 -2.28 1.97 3.17
CA THR A 19 -1.23 2.87 2.64
C THR A 19 -0.03 2.90 3.58
N ARG A 20 -0.27 3.07 4.88
CA ARG A 20 0.77 3.06 5.91
C ARG A 20 1.53 1.74 5.94
N LEU A 21 0.82 0.61 5.81
CA LEU A 21 1.44 -0.71 5.80
C LEU A 21 2.31 -0.91 4.56
N ALA A 22 1.85 -0.44 3.40
CA ALA A 22 2.60 -0.50 2.15
C ALA A 22 3.90 0.31 2.27
N GLU A 23 3.84 1.55 2.74
CA GLU A 23 5.01 2.42 2.99
C GLU A 23 6.03 1.76 3.94
N LEU A 24 5.57 1.23 5.09
CA LEU A 24 6.44 0.56 6.05
C LEU A 24 7.11 -0.69 5.46
N THR A 25 6.39 -1.41 4.60
CA THR A 25 6.92 -2.59 3.91
C THR A 25 7.93 -2.16 2.84
N GLY A 26 7.67 -1.07 2.12
CA GLY A 26 8.60 -0.47 1.17
C GLY A 26 9.93 -0.08 1.83
N ASP A 27 9.87 0.59 2.97
CA ASP A 27 11.05 0.97 3.75
C ASP A 27 11.86 -0.24 4.24
N LEU A 28 11.18 -1.29 4.71
CA LEU A 28 11.81 -2.53 5.14
C LEU A 28 12.53 -3.20 3.97
N VAL A 29 11.88 -3.32 2.81
CA VAL A 29 12.46 -3.93 1.62
C VAL A 29 13.63 -3.11 1.10
N ALA A 30 13.51 -1.78 1.04
CA ALA A 30 14.61 -0.90 0.66
C ALA A 30 15.82 -1.05 1.60
N THR A 31 15.57 -1.28 2.89
CA THR A 31 16.63 -1.52 3.88
C THR A 31 17.26 -2.91 3.71
N ALA A 32 16.45 -3.94 3.48
CA ALA A 32 16.93 -5.30 3.20
C ALA A 32 17.73 -5.37 1.90
N SER A 33 17.29 -4.70 0.84
CA SER A 33 18.02 -4.61 -0.44
C SER A 33 19.38 -3.91 -0.25
N ARG A 34 19.43 -2.79 0.46
CA ARG A 34 20.69 -2.13 0.82
C ARG A 34 21.62 -3.03 1.63
N LEU A 35 21.08 -3.85 2.54
CA LEU A 35 21.86 -4.82 3.29
C LEU A 35 22.38 -5.94 2.38
N ALA A 36 21.58 -6.41 1.43
CA ALA A 36 21.94 -7.45 0.48
C ALA A 36 23.02 -7.03 -0.51
N GLU A 37 23.08 -5.73 -0.86
CA GLU A 37 24.13 -5.16 -1.70
C GLU A 37 25.49 -5.09 -1.00
N ARG A 38 25.54 -5.22 0.33
CA ARG A 38 26.81 -5.23 1.06
C ARG A 38 27.50 -6.57 0.85
N THR A 39 28.57 -6.56 0.06
CA THR A 39 29.40 -7.73 -0.16
C THR A 39 30.09 -8.15 1.15
N PRO A 40 29.93 -9.41 1.59
CA PRO A 40 30.66 -9.95 2.73
C PRO A 40 32.18 -9.84 2.47
N LEU A 41 32.94 -9.38 3.48
CA LEU A 41 34.40 -9.24 3.38
C LEU A 41 35.07 -10.62 3.18
N LEU A 42 36.26 -10.66 2.57
CA LEU A 42 37.06 -11.89 2.50
C LEU A 42 37.29 -12.47 3.90
N GLY A 43 37.12 -13.78 4.03
CA GLY A 43 37.21 -14.49 5.31
C GLY A 43 35.90 -14.52 6.12
N THR A 44 34.80 -13.98 5.59
CA THR A 44 33.46 -14.25 6.15
C THR A 44 33.12 -15.73 6.06
N ALA A 45 32.51 -16.25 7.12
CA ALA A 45 32.10 -17.65 7.19
C ALA A 45 31.16 -17.99 6.01
N PRO A 46 31.29 -19.18 5.39
CA PRO A 46 30.44 -19.59 4.26
C PRO A 46 28.92 -19.40 4.49
N PRO A 47 28.34 -19.62 5.69
CA PRO A 47 26.93 -19.37 5.96
C PRO A 47 26.50 -17.89 5.81
N ALA A 48 27.40 -16.94 6.09
CA ALA A 48 27.09 -15.51 5.96
C ALA A 48 27.03 -15.09 4.48
N GLN A 49 27.84 -15.72 3.63
CA GLN A 49 27.79 -15.51 2.19
C GLN A 49 26.51 -16.07 1.58
N ASP A 50 26.08 -17.27 2.01
CA ASP A 50 24.81 -17.86 1.58
C ASP A 50 23.62 -16.98 1.99
N LEU A 51 23.64 -16.45 3.21
CA LEU A 51 22.58 -15.58 3.73
C LEU A 51 22.50 -14.23 2.99
N SER A 52 23.65 -13.63 2.67
CA SER A 52 23.72 -12.42 1.83
C SER A 52 23.16 -12.66 0.42
N ARG A 53 23.50 -13.80 -0.19
CA ARG A 53 22.97 -14.19 -1.52
C ARG A 53 21.46 -14.37 -1.48
N ARG A 54 20.94 -15.12 -0.51
CA ARG A 54 19.49 -15.34 -0.34
C ARG A 54 18.73 -14.03 -0.10
N LEU A 55 19.31 -13.10 0.66
CA LEU A 55 18.71 -11.80 0.89
C LEU A 55 18.65 -10.98 -0.40
N LYS A 56 19.68 -11.08 -1.26
CA LYS A 56 19.72 -10.41 -2.57
C LYS A 56 18.68 -10.95 -3.52
N ASP A 57 18.55 -12.27 -3.59
CA ASP A 57 17.56 -12.94 -4.44
C ASP A 57 16.13 -12.56 -3.98
N ALA A 58 15.85 -12.64 -2.67
CA ALA A 58 14.55 -12.29 -2.11
C ALA A 58 14.22 -10.79 -2.22
N GLY A 59 15.19 -9.91 -2.01
CA GLY A 59 15.00 -8.46 -2.06
C GLY A 59 14.58 -7.95 -3.43
N SER A 60 15.10 -8.55 -4.51
CA SER A 60 14.78 -8.15 -5.88
C SER A 60 13.32 -8.41 -6.28
N GLY A 61 12.77 -9.57 -5.92
CA GLY A 61 11.36 -9.90 -6.16
C GLY A 61 10.42 -9.11 -5.27
N LEU A 62 10.72 -9.05 -3.98
CA LEU A 62 9.87 -8.40 -2.98
C LEU A 62 9.76 -6.88 -3.21
N ALA A 63 10.83 -6.22 -3.69
CA ALA A 63 10.79 -4.79 -4.03
C ALA A 63 9.81 -4.47 -5.16
N GLY A 64 9.76 -5.34 -6.18
CA GLY A 64 8.82 -5.20 -7.28
C GLY A 64 7.37 -5.40 -6.83
N GLU A 65 7.12 -6.45 -6.05
CA GLU A 65 5.79 -6.76 -5.52
C GLU A 65 5.25 -5.66 -4.59
N VAL A 66 6.09 -5.13 -3.70
CA VAL A 66 5.69 -4.06 -2.79
C VAL A 66 5.41 -2.76 -3.55
N SER A 67 6.23 -2.44 -4.56
CA SER A 67 5.98 -1.26 -5.41
C SER A 67 4.66 -1.38 -6.20
N ALA A 68 4.31 -2.58 -6.65
CA ALA A 68 3.03 -2.85 -7.32
C ALA A 68 1.86 -2.69 -6.34
N ALA A 69 1.98 -3.26 -5.13
CA ALA A 69 0.95 -3.12 -4.09
C ALA A 69 0.75 -1.66 -3.64
N GLU A 70 1.82 -0.88 -3.48
CA GLU A 70 1.75 0.56 -3.18
C GLU A 70 0.96 1.32 -4.26
N ARG A 71 1.18 0.98 -5.53
CA ARG A 71 0.46 1.59 -6.65
C ARG A 71 -1.02 1.25 -6.60
N GLU A 72 -1.38 -0.02 -6.41
CA GLU A 72 -2.78 -0.45 -6.31
C GLU A 72 -3.51 0.24 -5.14
N VAL A 73 -2.88 0.33 -3.97
CA VAL A 73 -3.46 1.02 -2.81
C VAL A 73 -3.66 2.51 -3.09
N ARG A 74 -2.73 3.16 -3.79
CA ARG A 74 -2.87 4.56 -4.21
C ARG A 74 -4.02 4.76 -5.20
N GLU A 75 -4.13 3.90 -6.20
CA GLU A 75 -5.22 3.93 -7.19
C GLU A 75 -6.58 3.70 -6.50
N PHE A 76 -6.66 2.74 -5.59
CA PHE A 76 -7.86 2.49 -4.79
C PHE A 76 -8.25 3.69 -3.93
N ARG A 77 -7.27 4.36 -3.29
CA ARG A 77 -7.51 5.58 -2.52
C ARG A 77 -8.11 6.70 -3.37
N GLN A 78 -7.63 6.86 -4.59
CA GLN A 78 -8.14 7.87 -5.52
C GLN A 78 -9.58 7.54 -5.94
N MET A 79 -9.85 6.29 -6.30
CA MET A 79 -11.20 5.83 -6.65
C MET A 79 -12.20 6.06 -5.52
N LEU A 80 -11.82 5.79 -4.26
CA LEU A 80 -12.70 6.07 -3.12
C LEU A 80 -12.97 7.56 -2.91
N ALA A 81 -11.97 8.42 -3.15
CA ALA A 81 -12.16 9.86 -3.04
C ALA A 81 -13.15 10.38 -4.10
N GLU A 82 -13.06 9.85 -5.32
CA GLU A 82 -14.00 10.16 -6.42
C GLU A 82 -15.42 9.69 -6.11
N ILE A 83 -15.58 8.44 -5.64
CA ILE A 83 -16.88 7.88 -5.24
C ILE A 83 -17.49 8.71 -4.11
N ARG A 84 -16.73 9.02 -3.06
CA ARG A 84 -17.21 9.85 -1.94
C ARG A 84 -17.68 11.22 -2.42
N THR A 85 -16.92 11.86 -3.31
CA THR A 85 -17.28 13.17 -3.86
C THR A 85 -18.62 13.09 -4.59
N THR A 86 -18.76 12.08 -5.46
CA THR A 86 -20.02 11.83 -6.20
C THR A 86 -21.21 11.61 -5.28
N TYR A 87 -21.04 10.81 -4.23
CA TYR A 87 -22.09 10.56 -3.24
C TYR A 87 -22.49 11.84 -2.50
N THR A 88 -21.50 12.62 -2.04
CA THR A 88 -21.75 13.85 -1.28
C THR A 88 -22.44 14.91 -2.14
N GLU A 89 -22.05 15.03 -3.41
CA GLU A 89 -22.69 15.93 -4.38
C GLU A 89 -24.13 15.50 -4.68
N THR A 90 -24.35 14.19 -4.86
CA THR A 90 -25.70 13.64 -5.10
C THR A 90 -26.61 13.88 -3.90
N ASP A 91 -26.15 13.61 -2.68
CA ASP A 91 -26.92 13.86 -1.45
C ASP A 91 -27.25 15.34 -1.29
N ALA A 92 -26.28 16.24 -1.56
CA ALA A 92 -26.50 17.68 -1.50
C ALA A 92 -27.56 18.15 -2.52
N ASP A 93 -27.54 17.61 -3.74
CA ASP A 93 -28.50 17.94 -4.78
C ASP A 93 -29.91 17.39 -4.51
N GLN A 94 -30.02 16.20 -3.91
CA GLN A 94 -31.29 15.65 -3.46
C GLN A 94 -31.86 16.48 -2.30
N ALA A 95 -31.03 16.88 -1.33
CA ALA A 95 -31.43 17.75 -0.22
C ALA A 95 -31.94 19.12 -0.72
N ARG A 96 -31.28 19.72 -1.73
CA ARG A 96 -31.73 20.97 -2.37
C ARG A 96 -33.06 20.82 -3.10
N LYS A 97 -33.31 19.69 -3.74
CA LYS A 97 -34.58 19.40 -4.44
C LYS A 97 -35.72 19.15 -3.47
N ALA A 98 -35.47 18.51 -2.33
CA ALA A 98 -36.46 18.27 -1.29
C ALA A 98 -36.84 19.54 -0.49
N ALA A 99 -35.98 20.56 -0.50
CA ALA A 99 -36.20 21.85 0.16
C ALA A 99 -36.93 22.90 -0.73
N ARG A 100 -37.29 22.54 -1.96
CA ARG A 100 -38.08 23.36 -2.90
C ARG A 100 -39.49 22.80 -3.03
#